data_AF-A0A183VES2-F1
#
_entry.id   AF-A0A183VES2-F1
#
_cell.length_a   1.000
_cell.length_b   1.000
_cell.length_c   1.000
_cell.angle_alpha   90.00
_cell.angle_beta   90.00
_cell.angle_gamma   90.00
#
_symmetry.space_group_name_H-M   'P 1'
#
loop_
_entity.id
_entity.type
_entity.pdbx_description
1 polymer ?
#
loop_
_entity_poly.entity_id
_entity_poly.type
_entity_poly.pdbx_seq_one_letter_code
_entity_poly.pdbx_strand_id
1 'polypeptide(L)'
;MDLLREYAASSDGAQSDSEDERMRAPISFDSCKSLAIPKTGLDVAPAVVTRHDIGGTACVDPRTKELDYNPKYEELFQPIAGPSNPFKSSSQSAHKNMLTGYVETAHVDSFQFDQQIRAFDTLGYARDPSADQSNKYIGDVQRAKEKQGASLVEGEKTGGEKRKRVRNMDASDVNGPWARFEDEELVSKPEGELAKEMEEIVRKRQKNSRAGRRAAEQQQQGNFDEASTLHCE
;
A
#
# COMPACT_ATOMS: atom_id res chain seq x y z
N MET A 1 48.18 59.85 34.98
CA MET A 1 48.52 59.67 33.55
C MET A 1 47.57 60.56 32.78
N ASP A 2 47.92 61.84 32.76
CA ASP A 2 47.26 62.90 31.99
C ASP A 2 47.60 62.73 30.52
N LEU A 3 46.60 62.58 29.65
CA LEU A 3 46.71 62.88 28.21
C LEU A 3 45.33 63.23 27.64
N LEU A 4 44.71 64.29 28.14
CA LEU A 4 43.64 64.98 27.39
C LEU A 4 44.30 66.08 26.56
N ARG A 5 44.59 65.77 25.30
CA ARG A 5 45.21 66.70 24.35
C ARG A 5 44.11 67.39 23.56
N GLU A 6 43.87 68.66 23.89
CA GLU A 6 43.09 69.59 23.08
C GLU A 6 43.74 69.71 21.69
N TYR A 7 42.95 69.52 20.63
CA TYR A 7 43.31 69.92 19.29
C TYR A 7 42.47 71.11 18.85
N ALA A 8 43.20 72.14 18.45
CA ALA A 8 42.74 73.45 18.09
C ALA A 8 41.75 73.44 16.91
N ALA A 9 40.81 74.39 16.98
CA ALA A 9 39.92 74.77 15.91
C ALA A 9 40.70 75.10 14.63
N SER A 10 40.50 74.27 13.59
CA SER A 10 40.86 74.62 12.22
C SER A 10 39.64 75.24 11.56
N SER A 11 39.75 76.55 11.33
CA SER A 11 38.86 77.34 10.48
C SER A 11 38.83 76.74 9.08
N ASP A 12 37.68 76.21 8.66
CA ASP A 12 37.36 76.07 7.24
C ASP A 12 35.94 76.59 6.99
N GLY A 13 35.86 77.68 6.24
CA GLY A 13 34.62 78.39 5.96
C GLY A 13 33.88 77.71 4.82
N ALA A 14 32.95 76.81 5.14
CA ALA A 14 31.97 76.33 4.19
C ALA A 14 30.68 77.16 4.34
N GLN A 15 30.42 78.03 3.36
CA GLN A 15 29.13 78.69 3.22
C GLN A 15 28.07 77.61 2.95
N SER A 16 27.15 77.44 3.91
CA SER A 16 25.97 76.58 3.77
C SER A 16 25.05 77.19 2.70
N ASP A 17 25.05 76.61 1.51
CA ASP A 17 24.10 76.97 0.47
C ASP A 17 22.69 76.46 0.84
N SER A 18 21.70 77.33 0.75
CA SER A 18 20.35 77.13 1.31
C SER A 18 19.46 76.17 0.50
N GLU A 19 20.04 75.51 -0.50
CA GLU A 19 19.34 74.57 -1.39
C GLU A 19 19.55 73.10 -0.96
N ASP A 20 20.70 72.75 -0.38
CA ASP A 20 21.00 71.36 0.03
C ASP A 20 20.19 70.90 1.27
N GLU A 21 19.86 71.82 2.18
CA GLU A 21 18.98 71.55 3.33
C GLU A 21 17.54 71.21 2.91
N ARG A 22 17.09 71.66 1.72
CA ARG A 22 15.72 71.37 1.22
C ARG A 22 15.59 69.98 0.64
N MET A 23 16.69 69.38 0.18
CA MET A 23 16.71 68.02 -0.38
C MET A 23 16.76 66.92 0.69
N ARG A 24 17.12 67.26 1.93
CA ARG A 24 17.13 66.35 3.09
C ARG A 24 15.85 66.37 3.92
N ALA A 25 14.94 67.30 3.67
CA ALA A 25 13.67 67.36 4.38
C ALA A 25 12.76 66.18 3.98
N PRO A 26 12.09 65.52 4.94
CA PRO A 26 11.11 64.49 4.61
C PRO A 26 10.02 65.11 3.72
N ILE A 27 9.75 64.47 2.58
CA ILE A 27 8.75 64.93 1.61
C ILE A 27 7.39 64.88 2.29
N SER A 28 6.91 66.04 2.75
CA SER A 28 5.59 66.18 3.35
C SER A 28 4.56 66.44 2.25
N PHE A 29 3.32 65.96 2.46
CA PHE A 29 2.22 66.16 1.52
C PHE A 29 1.91 67.64 1.22
N ASP A 30 2.36 68.56 2.08
CA ASP A 30 2.23 70.01 1.86
C ASP A 30 3.19 70.56 0.80
N SER A 31 4.27 69.83 0.50
CA SER A 31 5.27 70.21 -0.52
C SER A 31 4.85 69.86 -1.95
N CYS A 32 3.89 68.96 -2.14
CA CYS A 32 3.48 68.45 -3.45
C CYS A 32 2.19 69.14 -3.94
N LYS A 33 2.25 70.45 -4.21
CA LYS A 33 1.07 71.24 -4.67
C LYS A 33 0.55 70.85 -6.06
N SER A 34 1.36 70.17 -6.88
CA SER A 34 0.98 69.74 -8.24
C SER A 34 0.19 68.42 -8.29
N LEU A 35 0.21 67.64 -7.20
CA LEU A 35 -0.57 66.42 -7.07
C LEU A 35 -1.78 66.76 -6.20
N ALA A 36 -2.83 67.31 -6.82
CA ALA A 36 -4.10 67.63 -6.17
C ALA A 36 -4.85 66.35 -5.80
N ILE A 37 -4.30 65.56 -4.88
CA ILE A 37 -4.94 64.38 -4.35
C ILE A 37 -5.56 64.77 -3.00
N PRO A 38 -6.88 64.60 -2.83
CA PRO A 38 -7.56 65.05 -1.62
C PRO A 38 -6.97 64.36 -0.38
N LYS A 39 -6.56 65.18 0.60
CA LYS A 39 -5.99 64.75 1.90
C LYS A 39 -6.90 63.78 2.69
N THR A 40 -8.17 63.68 2.32
CA THR A 40 -9.21 63.00 3.10
C THR A 40 -9.74 61.72 2.44
N GLY A 41 -9.09 61.19 1.40
CA GLY A 41 -9.60 60.01 0.69
C GLY A 41 -8.56 59.12 0.02
N LEU A 42 -7.26 59.36 0.26
CA LEU A 42 -6.21 58.47 -0.21
C LEU A 42 -6.01 57.35 0.81
N ASP A 43 -6.64 56.21 0.53
CA ASP A 43 -6.24 54.96 1.16
C ASP A 43 -4.93 54.49 0.50
N VAL A 44 -3.81 54.86 1.12
CA VAL A 44 -2.45 54.56 0.62
C VAL A 44 -2.17 53.05 0.64
N ALA A 45 -2.95 52.28 1.41
CA ALA A 45 -2.87 50.83 1.48
C ALA A 45 -4.28 50.27 1.71
N PRO A 46 -5.11 50.16 0.66
CA PRO A 46 -6.42 49.53 0.79
C PRO A 46 -6.25 48.14 1.38
N ALA A 47 -7.16 47.76 2.28
CA ALA A 47 -7.17 46.44 2.86
C ALA A 47 -7.33 45.41 1.73
N VAL A 48 -6.20 44.92 1.23
CA VAL A 48 -6.15 43.84 0.24
C VAL A 48 -6.52 42.59 1.00
N VAL A 49 -7.80 42.23 0.92
CA VAL A 49 -8.29 40.98 1.48
C VAL A 49 -7.52 39.86 0.77
N THR A 50 -6.59 39.24 1.47
CA THR A 50 -5.89 38.09 0.92
C THR A 50 -6.86 36.92 0.88
N ARG A 51 -6.62 35.92 0.03
CA ARG A 51 -7.51 34.74 -0.03
C ARG A 51 -7.69 34.04 1.33
N HIS A 52 -6.78 34.28 2.27
CA HIS A 52 -6.83 33.76 3.63
C HIS A 52 -7.73 34.57 4.58
N ASP A 53 -8.01 35.84 4.28
CA ASP A 53 -8.79 36.74 5.14
C ASP A 53 -10.31 36.68 4.87
N ILE A 54 -10.75 36.03 3.79
CA ILE A 54 -12.16 35.90 3.41
C ILE A 54 -12.83 34.76 4.18
N GLY A 55 -12.66 34.68 5.52
CA GLY A 55 -13.37 33.73 6.39
C GLY A 55 -13.36 32.25 5.95
N GLY A 56 -12.47 31.88 5.02
CA GLY A 56 -12.34 30.56 4.48
C GLY A 56 -11.42 29.79 5.38
N THR A 57 -11.87 28.64 5.87
CA THR A 57 -11.00 27.66 6.52
C THR A 57 -9.76 27.44 5.67
N ALA A 58 -8.58 27.54 6.27
CA ALA A 58 -7.34 27.24 5.58
C ALA A 58 -7.42 25.79 5.06
N CYS A 59 -7.40 25.62 3.74
CA CYS A 59 -7.55 24.30 3.12
C CYS A 59 -6.16 23.68 2.92
N VAL A 60 -5.99 22.45 3.41
CA VAL A 60 -4.78 21.66 3.17
C VAL A 60 -4.81 21.11 1.73
N ASP A 61 -3.67 21.12 1.04
CA ASP A 61 -3.58 20.50 -0.29
C ASP A 61 -3.74 18.97 -0.18
N PRO A 62 -4.69 18.34 -0.89
CA PRO A 62 -4.90 16.89 -0.83
C PRO A 62 -3.70 16.07 -1.34
N ARG A 63 -2.75 16.69 -2.05
CA ARG A 63 -1.54 16.00 -2.54
C ARG A 63 -0.42 15.95 -1.50
N THR A 64 -0.41 16.87 -0.53
CA THR A 64 0.62 16.92 0.51
C THR A 64 0.40 15.82 1.55
N LYS A 65 1.45 15.05 1.87
CA LYS A 65 1.39 13.91 2.81
C LYS A 65 1.89 14.25 4.22
N GLU A 66 2.74 15.26 4.33
CA GLU A 66 3.35 15.71 5.58
C GLU A 66 2.96 17.16 5.82
N LEU A 67 2.63 17.49 7.07
CA LEU A 67 2.22 18.82 7.50
C LEU A 67 3.09 19.27 8.66
N ASP A 68 3.59 20.50 8.61
CA ASP A 68 4.47 21.08 9.63
C ASP A 68 3.71 21.66 10.84
N TYR A 69 2.37 21.68 10.76
CA TYR A 69 1.50 22.18 11.81
C TYR A 69 0.37 21.18 12.07
N ASN A 70 -0.34 21.37 13.18
CA ASN A 70 -1.49 20.54 13.55
C ASN A 70 -2.78 21.19 13.01
N PRO A 71 -3.32 20.79 11.85
CA PRO A 71 -4.54 21.36 11.28
C PRO A 71 -5.76 20.98 12.12
N LYS A 72 -6.84 21.77 12.00
CA LYS A 72 -8.13 21.38 12.58
C LYS A 72 -8.78 20.27 11.74
N TYR A 73 -9.66 19.49 12.38
CA TYR A 73 -10.46 18.47 11.69
C TYR A 73 -11.19 19.03 10.47
N GLU A 74 -11.85 20.19 10.64
CA GLU A 74 -12.60 20.88 9.59
C GLU A 74 -11.72 21.39 8.44
N GLU A 75 -10.41 21.49 8.62
CA GLU A 75 -9.47 21.96 7.58
C GLU A 75 -8.88 20.76 6.80
N LEU A 76 -8.63 19.64 7.49
CA LEU A 76 -7.99 18.45 6.93
C LEU A 76 -8.97 17.50 6.23
N PHE A 77 -10.16 17.28 6.82
CA PHE A 77 -11.14 16.30 6.34
C PHE A 77 -12.20 16.88 5.40
N GLN A 78 -11.90 18.02 4.76
CA GLN A 78 -12.81 18.61 3.78
C GLN A 78 -12.91 17.74 2.52
N PRO A 79 -14.13 17.47 2.02
CA PRO A 79 -14.29 16.74 0.78
C PRO A 79 -13.79 17.57 -0.41
N ILE A 80 -13.15 16.92 -1.37
CA ILE A 80 -12.69 17.56 -2.61
C ILE A 80 -13.91 18.02 -3.41
N ALA A 81 -13.96 19.32 -3.72
CA ALA A 81 -15.06 19.90 -4.50
C ALA A 81 -14.99 19.50 -5.98
N GLY A 82 -16.16 19.30 -6.60
CA GLY A 82 -16.32 19.03 -8.03
C GLY A 82 -16.69 17.57 -8.36
N PRO A 83 -17.04 17.28 -9.62
CA PRO A 83 -17.39 15.93 -10.05
C PRO A 83 -16.16 15.03 -10.10
N SER A 84 -16.35 13.74 -9.81
CA SER A 84 -15.30 12.73 -10.01
C SER A 84 -15.01 12.54 -11.50
N ASN A 85 -13.74 12.37 -11.86
CA ASN A 85 -13.32 12.19 -13.25
C ASN A 85 -13.82 10.83 -13.79
N PRO A 86 -14.72 10.82 -14.81
CA PRO A 86 -15.32 9.60 -15.33
C PRO A 86 -14.36 8.75 -16.19
N PHE A 87 -13.21 9.31 -16.61
CA PHE A 87 -12.24 8.61 -17.45
C PHE A 87 -11.24 7.76 -16.66
N LYS A 88 -11.34 7.76 -15.32
CA LYS A 88 -10.52 6.90 -14.46
C LYS A 88 -11.22 5.55 -14.28
N SER A 89 -10.48 4.47 -14.52
CA SER A 89 -10.91 3.12 -14.09
C SER A 89 -11.01 3.04 -12.56
N SER A 90 -11.73 2.05 -12.03
CA SER A 90 -11.81 1.81 -10.56
C SER A 90 -10.44 1.67 -9.90
N SER A 91 -9.49 1.06 -10.61
CA SER A 91 -8.11 0.96 -10.17
C SER A 91 -7.43 2.32 -10.16
N GLN A 92 -7.66 3.20 -11.14
CA GLN A 92 -7.05 4.54 -11.17
C GLN A 92 -7.70 5.55 -10.22
N SER A 93 -8.95 5.33 -9.81
CA SER A 93 -9.62 6.18 -8.83
C SER A 93 -9.23 5.85 -7.38
N ALA A 94 -8.80 4.62 -7.11
CA ALA A 94 -8.35 4.19 -5.78
C ALA A 94 -7.08 4.93 -5.33
N HIS A 95 -7.00 5.26 -4.04
CA HIS A 95 -5.81 5.82 -3.42
C HIS A 95 -4.70 4.75 -3.34
N LYS A 96 -3.55 5.00 -3.97
CA LYS A 96 -2.49 3.99 -4.10
C LYS A 96 -1.09 4.59 -3.98
N ASN A 97 -0.20 3.86 -3.32
CA ASN A 97 1.23 4.16 -3.23
C ASN A 97 2.06 3.25 -4.17
N MET A 98 1.53 2.07 -4.49
CA MET A 98 2.09 1.13 -5.46
C MET A 98 1.06 0.76 -6.53
N LEU A 99 1.48 0.08 -7.60
CA LEU A 99 0.61 -0.23 -8.75
C LEU A 99 -0.71 -0.93 -8.33
N THR A 100 -0.60 -1.88 -7.39
CA THR A 100 -1.68 -2.75 -6.95
C THR A 100 -2.52 -2.18 -5.80
N GLY A 101 -2.02 -1.20 -5.04
CA GLY A 101 -2.69 -0.78 -3.83
C GLY A 101 -1.94 0.27 -2.99
N TYR A 102 -2.39 0.40 -1.75
CA TYR A 102 -1.75 1.20 -0.73
C TYR A 102 -1.10 0.27 0.30
N VAL A 103 0.15 0.54 0.63
CA VAL A 103 0.89 -0.23 1.65
C VAL A 103 1.53 0.77 2.60
N GLU A 104 1.24 0.56 3.87
CA GLU A 104 1.77 1.31 5.00
C GLU A 104 2.28 0.36 6.07
N THR A 105 3.20 0.85 6.90
CA THR A 105 3.71 0.09 8.03
C THR A 105 2.69 0.14 9.17
N ALA A 106 2.09 -0.99 9.50
CA ALA A 106 1.20 -1.13 10.65
C ALA A 106 1.94 -1.70 11.86
N HIS A 107 1.60 -1.23 13.05
CA HIS A 107 2.08 -1.77 14.31
C HIS A 107 0.96 -2.56 14.97
N VAL A 108 0.98 -3.88 14.78
CA VAL A 108 0.00 -4.83 15.33
C VAL A 108 0.71 -5.74 16.31
N ASP A 109 0.02 -6.13 17.38
CA ASP A 109 0.54 -7.14 18.30
C ASP A 109 0.67 -8.50 17.59
N SER A 110 1.85 -9.10 17.72
CA SER A 110 2.19 -10.40 17.10
C SER A 110 1.23 -11.51 17.51
N PHE A 111 0.82 -11.54 18.78
CA PHE A 111 -0.07 -12.57 19.29
C PHE A 111 -1.48 -12.41 18.69
N GLN A 112 -2.02 -11.20 18.65
CA GLN A 112 -3.33 -10.94 18.05
C GLN A 112 -3.33 -11.24 16.55
N PHE A 113 -2.27 -10.88 15.84
CA PHE A 113 -2.14 -11.18 14.41
C PHE A 113 -2.17 -12.69 14.15
N ASP A 114 -1.33 -13.45 14.86
CA ASP A 114 -1.27 -14.90 14.74
C ASP A 114 -2.58 -15.57 15.17
N GLN A 115 -3.24 -15.05 16.22
CA GLN A 115 -4.54 -15.53 16.67
C GLN A 115 -5.58 -15.39 15.57
N GLN A 116 -5.67 -14.22 14.92
CA GLN A 116 -6.64 -13.96 13.86
C GLN A 116 -6.33 -14.77 12.58
N ILE A 117 -5.06 -14.92 12.20
CA ILE A 117 -4.68 -15.75 11.05
C ILE A 117 -5.06 -17.21 11.28
N ARG A 118 -4.69 -17.78 12.43
CA ARG A 118 -5.02 -19.17 12.76
C ARG A 118 -6.52 -19.37 12.87
N ALA A 119 -7.26 -18.41 13.40
CA ALA A 119 -8.72 -18.46 13.45
C ALA A 119 -9.30 -18.48 12.02
N PHE A 120 -8.82 -17.63 11.11
CA PHE A 120 -9.27 -17.64 9.72
C PHE A 120 -9.00 -18.98 9.03
N ASP A 121 -7.77 -19.51 9.17
CA ASP A 121 -7.36 -20.76 8.51
C ASP A 121 -8.14 -21.99 9.01
N THR A 122 -8.54 -22.00 10.28
CA THR A 122 -9.18 -23.18 10.92
C THR A 122 -10.69 -23.08 11.04
N LEU A 123 -11.22 -21.88 11.31
CA LEU A 123 -12.65 -21.63 11.54
C LEU A 123 -13.33 -20.97 10.33
N GLY A 124 -12.55 -20.38 9.42
CA GLY A 124 -13.05 -19.70 8.22
C GLY A 124 -13.51 -18.27 8.46
N TYR A 125 -13.33 -17.73 9.67
CA TYR A 125 -13.65 -16.34 9.99
C TYR A 125 -12.60 -15.69 10.90
N ALA A 126 -12.47 -14.38 10.78
CA ALA A 126 -11.61 -13.55 11.63
C ALA A 126 -12.15 -12.12 11.74
N ARG A 127 -11.57 -11.31 12.62
CA ARG A 127 -11.88 -9.89 12.75
C ARG A 127 -11.23 -9.09 11.61
N ASP A 128 -11.94 -8.09 11.11
CA ASP A 128 -11.44 -7.20 10.04
C ASP A 128 -10.24 -6.37 10.56
N PRO A 129 -9.05 -6.48 9.95
CA PRO A 129 -7.89 -5.68 10.36
C PRO A 129 -7.95 -4.22 9.85
N SER A 130 -8.98 -3.83 9.11
CA SER A 130 -9.15 -2.48 8.59
C SER A 130 -9.38 -1.46 9.71
N ALA A 131 -8.70 -0.31 9.64
CA ALA A 131 -8.79 0.75 10.65
C ALA A 131 -10.23 1.27 10.85
N ASP A 132 -10.99 1.43 9.76
CA ASP A 132 -12.34 1.99 9.78
C ASP A 132 -13.42 1.02 10.27
N GLN A 133 -13.21 -0.30 10.13
CA GLN A 133 -14.24 -1.34 10.37
C GLN A 133 -13.77 -2.46 11.29
N SER A 134 -12.94 -2.13 12.28
CA SER A 134 -12.29 -3.10 13.17
C SER A 134 -13.24 -4.03 13.94
N ASN A 135 -14.53 -3.71 14.11
CA ASN A 135 -15.48 -4.55 14.87
C ASN A 135 -16.25 -5.58 14.04
N LYS A 136 -15.96 -5.66 12.74
CA LYS A 136 -16.67 -6.57 11.83
C LYS A 136 -15.92 -7.89 11.69
N TYR A 137 -16.66 -8.98 11.52
CA TYR A 137 -16.07 -10.27 11.12
C TYR A 137 -16.06 -10.39 9.60
N ILE A 138 -15.00 -11.00 9.07
CA ILE A 138 -14.79 -11.32 7.66
C ILE A 138 -14.67 -12.84 7.48
N GLY A 139 -14.99 -13.33 6.27
CA GLY A 139 -15.09 -14.77 5.97
C GLY A 139 -16.50 -15.32 6.24
N ASP A 140 -16.57 -16.42 6.98
CA ASP A 140 -17.83 -17.09 7.35
C ASP A 140 -18.55 -16.37 8.51
N VAL A 141 -19.22 -15.25 8.20
CA VAL A 141 -19.94 -14.42 9.19
C VAL A 141 -21.05 -15.19 9.92
N GLN A 142 -21.66 -16.20 9.29
CA GLN A 142 -22.69 -17.02 9.92
C GLN A 142 -22.10 -17.87 11.05
N ARG A 143 -20.98 -18.58 10.80
CA ARG A 143 -20.26 -19.34 11.82
C ARG A 143 -19.74 -18.46 12.93
N ALA A 144 -19.24 -17.26 12.60
CA ALA A 144 -18.81 -16.28 13.60
C ALA A 144 -19.96 -15.91 14.56
N LYS A 145 -21.18 -15.72 14.03
CA LYS A 145 -22.36 -15.44 14.87
C LYS A 145 -22.78 -16.63 15.73
N GLU A 146 -22.79 -17.84 15.15
CA GLU A 146 -23.12 -19.08 15.87
C GLU A 146 -22.18 -19.33 17.04
N LYS A 147 -20.88 -19.07 16.84
CA LYS A 147 -19.80 -19.29 17.81
C LYS A 147 -19.46 -18.05 18.63
N GLN A 148 -20.26 -17.00 18.52
CA GLN A 148 -20.09 -15.72 19.24
C GLN A 148 -18.70 -15.09 19.05
N GLY A 149 -18.05 -15.36 17.92
CA GLY A 149 -16.76 -14.80 17.58
C GLY A 149 -15.58 -15.38 18.38
N ALA A 150 -15.76 -16.55 19.00
CA ALA A 150 -14.70 -17.24 19.72
C ALA A 150 -13.51 -17.57 18.79
N SER A 151 -12.32 -17.53 19.37
CA SER A 151 -11.07 -17.89 18.69
C SER A 151 -10.52 -19.23 19.18
N LEU A 152 -9.60 -19.82 18.41
CA LEU A 152 -8.93 -21.08 18.77
C LEU A 152 -8.24 -21.05 20.13
N VAL A 153 -7.68 -19.90 20.51
CA VAL A 153 -6.94 -19.74 21.77
C VAL A 153 -7.88 -19.69 22.97
N GLU A 154 -9.09 -19.17 22.78
CA GLU A 154 -10.12 -19.05 23.83
C GLU A 154 -10.84 -20.38 24.10
N GLY A 155 -10.41 -21.47 23.46
CA GLY A 155 -10.86 -22.83 23.76
C GLY A 155 -11.99 -23.32 22.86
N GLU A 156 -12.23 -22.66 21.73
CA GLU A 156 -13.15 -23.19 20.74
C GLU A 156 -12.64 -24.51 20.18
N LYS A 157 -13.37 -25.60 20.46
CA LYS A 157 -13.01 -26.92 19.99
C LYS A 157 -13.44 -27.05 18.54
N THR A 158 -12.48 -26.93 17.62
CA THR A 158 -12.66 -27.31 16.20
C THR A 158 -12.86 -28.82 16.02
N GLY A 159 -12.58 -29.61 17.06
CA GLY A 159 -12.55 -31.07 16.99
C GLY A 159 -13.94 -31.70 16.99
N GLY A 160 -14.31 -32.28 15.85
CA GLY A 160 -15.29 -33.37 15.78
C GLY A 160 -14.75 -34.65 16.43
N GLU A 161 -15.24 -35.82 15.98
CA GLU A 161 -14.75 -37.11 16.47
C GLU A 161 -13.23 -37.23 16.31
N LYS A 162 -12.54 -37.55 17.40
CA LYS A 162 -11.08 -37.72 17.39
C LYS A 162 -10.73 -38.97 16.59
N ARG A 163 -10.02 -38.81 15.48
CA ARG A 163 -9.49 -39.94 14.70
C ARG A 163 -8.59 -40.83 15.56
N LYS A 164 -8.77 -42.15 15.43
CA LYS A 164 -8.04 -43.15 16.20
C LYS A 164 -6.63 -43.32 15.65
N ARG A 165 -5.64 -43.31 16.55
CA ARG A 165 -4.23 -43.56 16.24
C ARG A 165 -3.82 -44.90 16.77
N VAL A 166 -2.95 -45.58 16.03
CA VAL A 166 -2.25 -46.77 16.52
C VAL A 166 -1.46 -46.33 17.76
N ARG A 167 -1.84 -46.77 18.96
CA ARG A 167 -1.13 -46.38 20.18
C ARG A 167 -0.15 -47.47 20.58
N ASN A 168 1.14 -47.14 20.59
CA ASN A 168 2.13 -47.89 21.37
C ASN A 168 2.56 -47.04 22.58
N MET A 169 2.50 -47.64 23.78
CA MET A 169 2.88 -47.00 25.05
C MET A 169 4.21 -47.54 25.59
N ASP A 170 4.83 -48.47 24.87
CA ASP A 170 6.16 -48.96 25.20
C ASP A 170 7.20 -47.91 24.82
N ALA A 171 7.88 -47.35 25.83
CA ALA A 171 8.94 -46.37 25.63
C ALA A 171 10.19 -46.96 24.95
N SER A 172 10.30 -48.29 24.87
CA SER A 172 11.35 -48.96 24.09
C SER A 172 11.08 -48.98 22.59
N ASP A 173 9.83 -48.77 22.15
CA ASP A 173 9.49 -48.59 20.74
C ASP A 173 9.71 -47.13 20.31
N VAL A 174 10.47 -46.96 19.22
CA VAL A 174 10.85 -45.67 18.65
C VAL A 174 9.66 -44.95 18.00
N ASN A 175 8.59 -45.68 17.65
CA ASN A 175 7.42 -45.15 16.92
C ASN A 175 6.42 -44.34 17.76
N GLY A 176 6.85 -43.68 18.85
CA GLY A 176 6.00 -42.95 19.79
C GLY A 176 5.09 -41.86 19.17
N PRO A 177 5.50 -40.58 19.08
CA PRO A 177 4.63 -39.51 18.55
C PRO A 177 4.28 -39.62 17.05
N TRP A 178 5.02 -40.45 16.30
CA TRP A 178 4.87 -40.65 14.86
C TRP A 178 3.88 -41.76 14.48
N ALA A 179 3.14 -42.28 15.44
CA ALA A 179 2.16 -43.31 15.15
C ALA A 179 1.03 -42.79 14.24
N ARG A 180 0.83 -43.50 13.13
CA ARG A 180 -0.19 -43.21 12.12
C ARG A 180 -1.62 -43.34 12.64
N PHE A 181 -2.57 -42.77 11.90
CA PHE A 181 -3.98 -43.05 12.14
C PHE A 181 -4.36 -44.44 11.61
N GLU A 182 -5.37 -45.06 12.23
CA GLU A 182 -5.85 -46.40 11.85
C GLU A 182 -6.54 -46.41 10.47
N ASP A 183 -7.20 -45.31 10.14
CA ASP A 183 -7.95 -45.07 8.90
C ASP A 183 -7.08 -44.44 7.79
N GLU A 184 -5.77 -44.30 8.00
CA GLU A 184 -4.87 -43.67 7.05
C GLU A 184 -4.33 -44.67 6.03
N GLU A 185 -4.69 -44.45 4.77
CA GLU A 185 -4.14 -45.19 3.64
C GLU A 185 -2.76 -44.63 3.25
N LEU A 186 -1.73 -45.47 3.32
CA LEU A 186 -0.34 -45.09 3.00
C LEU A 186 -0.11 -44.81 1.50
N VAL A 187 -0.86 -45.48 0.64
CA VAL A 187 -0.66 -45.43 -0.81
C VAL A 187 -2.02 -45.33 -1.49
N SER A 188 -2.39 -44.11 -1.89
CA SER A 188 -3.52 -43.88 -2.77
C SER A 188 -3.07 -44.01 -4.23
N LYS A 189 -3.41 -45.13 -4.86
CA LYS A 189 -3.24 -45.28 -6.31
C LYS A 189 -4.52 -44.78 -7.00
N PRO A 190 -4.44 -43.94 -8.04
CA PRO A 190 -5.61 -43.66 -8.86
C PRO A 190 -6.07 -44.97 -9.49
N GLU A 191 -7.33 -45.33 -9.31
CA GLU A 191 -7.89 -46.57 -9.87
C GLU A 191 -8.73 -46.30 -11.13
N GLY A 192 -8.92 -47.35 -11.93
CA GLY A 192 -9.89 -47.37 -13.03
C GLY A 192 -9.52 -46.50 -14.24
N GLU A 193 -10.41 -45.59 -14.61
CA GLU A 193 -10.30 -44.76 -15.81
C GLU A 193 -9.23 -43.68 -15.66
N LEU A 194 -9.13 -43.07 -14.47
CA LEU A 194 -8.14 -42.02 -14.19
C LEU A 194 -6.69 -42.54 -14.36
N ALA A 195 -6.42 -43.79 -13.98
CA ALA A 195 -5.12 -44.41 -14.19
C ALA A 195 -4.79 -44.52 -15.69
N LYS A 196 -5.76 -44.99 -16.49
CA LYS A 196 -5.59 -45.15 -17.95
C LYS A 196 -5.44 -43.80 -18.65
N GLU A 197 -6.18 -42.79 -18.23
CA GLU A 197 -6.04 -41.42 -18.72
C GLU A 197 -4.65 -40.85 -18.41
N MET A 198 -4.17 -41.04 -17.18
CA MET A 198 -2.82 -40.61 -16.79
C MET A 198 -1.73 -41.34 -17.59
N GLU A 199 -1.87 -42.65 -17.80
CA GLU A 199 -0.99 -43.42 -18.66
C GLU A 199 -1.05 -42.95 -20.12
N GLU A 200 -2.23 -42.60 -20.64
CA GLU A 200 -2.40 -42.07 -21.99
C GLU A 200 -1.75 -40.68 -22.13
N ILE A 201 -1.90 -39.79 -21.14
CA ILE A 201 -1.24 -38.47 -21.11
C ILE A 201 0.28 -38.65 -21.10
N VAL A 202 0.81 -39.55 -20.27
CA VAL A 202 2.24 -39.86 -20.22
C VAL A 202 2.71 -40.42 -21.57
N ARG A 203 1.95 -41.34 -22.17
CA ARG A 203 2.24 -41.92 -23.49
C ARG A 203 2.24 -40.87 -24.59
N LYS A 204 1.25 -39.96 -24.62
CA LYS A 204 1.18 -38.83 -25.56
C LYS A 204 2.37 -37.89 -25.38
N ARG A 205 2.74 -37.57 -24.12
CA ARG A 205 3.89 -36.71 -23.81
C ARG A 205 5.21 -37.34 -24.24
N GLN A 206 5.39 -38.64 -24.02
CA GLN A 206 6.58 -39.38 -24.46
C GLN A 206 6.67 -39.43 -26.00
N LYS A 207 5.56 -39.72 -26.69
CA LYS A 207 5.50 -39.70 -28.16
C LYS A 207 5.80 -38.32 -28.75
N ASN A 208 5.31 -37.25 -28.12
CA ASN A 208 5.54 -35.87 -28.59
C ASN A 208 6.93 -35.31 -28.19
N SER A 209 7.64 -35.98 -27.29
CA SER A 209 9.00 -35.59 -26.90
C SER A 209 9.97 -35.70 -28.07
N ARG A 210 11.06 -34.93 -28.05
CA ARG A 210 12.09 -34.96 -29.11
C ARG A 210 12.76 -36.35 -29.22
N ALA A 211 12.92 -37.05 -28.09
CA ALA A 211 13.43 -38.41 -28.05
C ALA A 211 12.43 -39.41 -28.63
N GLY A 212 11.13 -39.25 -28.31
CA GLY A 212 10.06 -40.07 -28.87
C GLY A 212 9.90 -39.90 -30.38
N ARG A 213 10.01 -38.66 -30.89
CA ARG A 213 10.00 -38.37 -32.33
C ARG A 213 11.21 -39.00 -33.04
N ARG A 214 12.41 -38.87 -32.50
CA ARG A 214 13.62 -39.50 -33.04
C ARG A 214 13.56 -41.03 -33.04
N ALA A 215 13.04 -41.62 -31.97
CA ALA A 215 12.85 -43.07 -31.88
C ALA A 215 11.79 -43.57 -32.87
N ALA A 216 10.70 -42.82 -33.09
CA ALA A 216 9.69 -43.14 -34.09
C ALA A 216 10.24 -43.03 -35.53
N GLU A 217 11.07 -42.03 -35.82
CA GLU A 217 11.75 -41.87 -37.11
C GLU A 217 12.73 -43.03 -37.38
N GLN A 218 13.49 -43.47 -36.36
CA GLN A 218 14.40 -44.62 -36.48
C GLN A 218 13.67 -45.96 -36.67
N GLN A 219 12.53 -46.15 -36.00
CA GLN A 219 11.69 -47.34 -36.19
C GLN A 219 11.04 -47.39 -37.58
N GLN A 220 10.70 -46.23 -38.16
CA GLN A 220 10.20 -46.17 -39.54
C GLN A 220 11.28 -46.48 -40.58
N GLN A 221 12.54 -46.13 -40.31
CA GLN A 221 13.67 -46.46 -41.19
C GLN A 221 14.08 -47.94 -41.13
N GLY A 222 13.83 -48.63 -40.03
CA GLY A 222 14.17 -50.05 -39.86
C GLY A 222 13.17 -51.08 -40.41
N ASN A 223 11.97 -50.64 -40.85
CA ASN A 223 10.87 -51.53 -41.29
C ASN A 223 10.71 -51.62 -42.83
N PHE A 224 11.72 -51.24 -43.61
CA PHE A 224 11.73 -51.41 -45.06
C PHE A 224 12.34 -52.79 -45.43
N ASP A 225 11.56 -53.86 -45.30
CA ASP A 225 11.88 -55.14 -45.96
C ASP A 225 11.33 -55.11 -47.40
N GLU A 226 12.22 -55.04 -48.38
CA GLU A 226 11.87 -54.97 -49.80
C GLU A 226 11.31 -56.32 -50.32
N ALA A 227 9.99 -56.47 -50.36
CA ALA A 227 9.34 -57.63 -50.99
C ALA A 227 9.21 -57.41 -52.52
N SER A 228 10.05 -58.09 -53.30
CA SER A 228 9.97 -58.10 -54.77
C SER A 228 9.21 -59.33 -55.28
N THR A 229 8.04 -59.14 -55.88
CA THR A 229 7.24 -60.23 -56.48
C THR A 229 7.64 -60.47 -57.94
N LEU A 230 8.35 -61.56 -58.20
CA LEU A 230 8.73 -62.00 -59.54
C LEU A 230 7.60 -62.83 -60.17
N HIS A 231 7.09 -62.41 -61.32
CA HIS A 231 6.16 -63.20 -62.12
C HIS A 231 6.96 -63.91 -63.22
N CYS A 232 6.93 -65.24 -63.23
CA CYS A 232 7.55 -66.05 -64.28
C CYS A 232 6.47 -66.49 -65.27
N GLU A 233 6.66 -66.19 -66.56
CA GLU A 233 5.87 -66.71 -67.68
C GLU A 233 6.29 -68.12 -68.08
#